data_AF-A0A562XFW9-F1
#
_entry.id   AF-A0A562XFW9-F1
#
_cell.length_a   1.000
_cell.length_b   1.000
_cell.length_c   1.000
_cell.angle_alpha   90.00
_cell.angle_beta   90.00
_cell.angle_gamma   90.00
#
_symmetry.space_group_name_H-M   'P 1'
#
loop_
_entity.id
_entity.type
_entity.pdbx_description
1 polymer ?
#
loop_
_entity_poly.entity_id
_entity_poly.type
_entity_poly.pdbx_seq_one_letter_code
_entity_poly.pdbx_strand_id
1 'polypeptide(L)'
;MIPIWDAKYSINNDEIDAQHKKLFELARKAYIYANKNISKDDMKGIIGEFFEYMKEHFSKEELYMEQIGYPRLEEHSKIHKDIINSMSNLIRTTKNINDMKENLVVIAERWLIEHILQNDVKIEEWRRLKAINIQKDLKKDEIKYEYVCGCQNKIHNISKTIHDRILQGKKYSCSICNQLIKIKDR
;
A
#
# COMPACT_ATOMS: atom_id res chain seq x y z
N MET A 1 -1.37 -11.55 -23.27
CA MET A 1 -1.01 -10.26 -23.93
C MET A 1 -0.75 -9.26 -22.82
N ILE A 2 0.43 -8.63 -22.79
CA ILE A 2 0.79 -7.69 -21.72
C ILE A 2 0.01 -6.36 -21.88
N PRO A 3 -0.77 -5.93 -20.87
CA PRO A 3 -1.52 -4.68 -20.95
C PRO A 3 -0.62 -3.45 -21.05
N ILE A 4 -1.19 -2.35 -21.55
CA ILE A 4 -0.55 -1.04 -21.49
C ILE A 4 -0.72 -0.49 -20.07
N TRP A 5 0.30 0.22 -19.55
CA TRP A 5 0.17 0.89 -18.27
C TRP A 5 -1.00 1.87 -18.32
N ASP A 6 -1.83 1.86 -17.29
CA ASP A 6 -3.01 2.69 -17.15
C ASP A 6 -3.01 3.34 -15.76
N ALA A 7 -3.50 4.57 -15.65
CA ALA A 7 -3.55 5.30 -14.39
C ALA A 7 -4.34 4.56 -13.30
N LYS A 8 -5.26 3.66 -13.65
CA LYS A 8 -6.00 2.83 -12.70
C LYS A 8 -5.13 1.82 -11.93
N TYR A 9 -3.90 1.57 -12.38
CA TYR A 9 -2.92 0.72 -11.69
C TYR A 9 -1.98 1.51 -10.79
N SER A 10 -2.10 2.84 -10.79
CA SER A 10 -1.29 3.71 -9.95
C SER A 10 -1.57 3.42 -8.48
N ILE A 11 -0.49 3.30 -7.71
CA ILE A 11 -0.60 3.26 -6.25
C ILE A 11 -0.41 4.65 -5.62
N ASN A 12 -0.47 5.68 -6.45
CA ASN A 12 -0.24 7.09 -6.14
C ASN A 12 1.04 7.31 -5.31
N ASN A 13 2.10 6.62 -5.71
CA ASN A 13 3.47 6.83 -5.27
C ASN A 13 4.31 6.97 -6.54
N ASP A 14 4.85 8.16 -6.80
CA ASP A 14 5.52 8.49 -8.06
C ASP A 14 6.74 7.59 -8.34
N GLU A 15 7.49 7.22 -7.29
CA GLU A 15 8.67 6.34 -7.39
C GLU A 15 8.24 4.93 -7.80
N ILE A 16 7.26 4.36 -7.10
CA ILE A 16 6.79 2.99 -7.37
C ILE A 16 6.03 2.92 -8.70
N ASP A 17 5.23 3.93 -9.05
CA ASP A 17 4.55 3.97 -10.35
C ASP A 17 5.54 4.11 -11.52
N ALA A 18 6.66 4.80 -11.33
CA ALA A 18 7.74 4.81 -12.31
C ALA A 18 8.37 3.41 -12.46
N GLN A 19 8.57 2.69 -11.36
CA GLN A 19 9.04 1.30 -11.39
C GLN A 19 8.04 0.37 -12.09
N HIS A 20 6.74 0.48 -11.79
CA HIS A 20 5.70 -0.29 -12.47
C HIS A 20 5.70 -0.04 -13.98
N LYS A 21 5.77 1.23 -14.42
CA LYS A 21 5.85 1.54 -15.87
C LYS A 21 7.04 0.86 -16.52
N LYS A 22 8.21 0.90 -15.88
CA LYS A 22 9.42 0.24 -16.37
C LYS A 22 9.27 -1.29 -16.41
N LEU A 23 8.65 -1.88 -15.38
CA LEU A 23 8.33 -3.30 -15.30
C LEU A 23 7.39 -3.74 -16.43
N PHE A 24 6.38 -2.94 -16.74
CA PHE A 24 5.48 -3.17 -17.88
C PHE A 24 6.24 -3.10 -19.22
N GLU A 25 7.17 -2.16 -19.39
CA GLU A 25 8.03 -2.09 -20.58
C GLU A 25 8.92 -3.32 -20.71
N LEU A 26 9.57 -3.72 -19.61
CA LEU A 26 10.41 -4.92 -19.55
C LEU A 26 9.60 -6.19 -19.85
N ALA A 27 8.36 -6.28 -19.35
CA ALA A 27 7.47 -7.42 -19.64
C ALA A 27 7.06 -7.49 -21.12
N ARG A 28 6.81 -6.34 -21.76
CA ARG A 28 6.57 -6.30 -23.22
C ARG A 28 7.82 -6.70 -24.01
N LYS A 29 8.99 -6.18 -23.60
CA LYS A 29 10.29 -6.53 -24.19
C LYS A 29 10.53 -8.04 -24.10
N ALA A 30 10.29 -8.62 -22.93
CA ALA A 30 10.33 -10.07 -22.68
C ALA A 30 9.41 -10.86 -23.63
N TYR A 31 8.16 -10.44 -23.79
CA TYR A 31 7.20 -11.07 -24.73
C TYR A 31 7.66 -10.99 -26.20
N ILE A 32 8.22 -9.86 -26.62
CA ILE A 32 8.75 -9.70 -27.99
C ILE A 32 9.95 -10.64 -28.21
N TYR A 33 10.87 -10.71 -27.25
CA TYR A 33 12.05 -11.57 -27.37
C TYR A 33 11.74 -13.06 -27.30
N ALA A 34 10.71 -13.45 -26.55
CA ALA A 34 10.21 -14.81 -26.55
C ALA A 34 9.83 -15.28 -27.98
N ASN A 35 9.35 -14.35 -28.81
CA ASN A 35 8.92 -14.61 -30.19
C ASN A 35 9.99 -14.34 -31.27
N LYS A 36 11.21 -13.94 -30.89
CA LYS A 36 12.32 -13.68 -31.82
C LYS A 36 13.37 -14.80 -31.79
N ASN A 37 14.13 -14.92 -32.87
CA ASN A 37 15.36 -15.72 -32.87
C ASN A 37 16.50 -14.88 -32.27
N ILE A 38 16.77 -15.09 -30.99
CA ILE A 38 17.90 -14.49 -30.26
C ILE A 38 18.83 -15.59 -29.74
N SER A 39 20.06 -15.24 -29.36
CA SER A 39 20.99 -16.20 -28.78
C SER A 39 20.59 -16.58 -27.35
N LYS A 40 21.13 -17.70 -26.85
CA LYS A 40 20.93 -18.13 -25.47
C LYS A 40 21.48 -17.10 -24.46
N ASP A 41 22.60 -16.46 -24.79
CA ASP A 41 23.25 -15.50 -23.90
C ASP A 41 22.52 -14.16 -23.86
N ASP A 42 21.97 -13.68 -24.99
CA ASP A 42 21.08 -12.52 -25.00
C ASP A 42 19.85 -12.75 -24.13
N MET A 43 19.28 -13.96 -24.21
CA MET A 43 18.12 -14.34 -23.40
C MET A 43 18.46 -14.33 -21.90
N LYS A 44 19.63 -14.85 -21.51
CA LYS A 44 20.09 -14.80 -20.11
C LYS A 44 20.28 -13.35 -19.65
N GLY A 45 20.83 -12.48 -20.50
CA GLY A 45 21.00 -11.06 -20.19
C GLY A 45 19.69 -10.36 -19.87
N ILE A 46 18.66 -10.57 -20.70
CA ILE A 46 17.32 -9.99 -20.49
C ILE A 46 16.68 -10.53 -19.21
N ILE A 47 16.77 -11.84 -18.97
CA ILE A 47 16.24 -12.45 -17.74
C ILE A 47 16.96 -11.88 -16.50
N GLY A 48 18.27 -11.68 -16.57
CA GLY A 48 19.05 -11.06 -15.49
C GLY A 48 18.65 -9.61 -15.23
N GLU A 49 18.52 -8.79 -16.28
CA GLU A 49 18.03 -7.40 -16.19
C GLU A 49 16.65 -7.35 -15.50
N PHE A 50 15.74 -8.22 -15.94
CA PHE A 50 14.39 -8.32 -15.40
C PHE A 50 14.40 -8.69 -13.91
N PHE A 51 15.22 -9.67 -13.54
CA PHE A 51 15.31 -10.19 -12.17
C PHE A 51 15.82 -9.15 -11.18
N GLU A 52 16.91 -8.47 -11.52
CA GLU A 52 17.50 -7.45 -10.64
C GLU A 52 16.54 -6.26 -10.46
N TYR A 53 15.85 -5.85 -11.53
CA TYR A 53 14.88 -4.77 -11.44
C TYR A 53 13.67 -5.13 -10.56
N MET A 54 13.17 -6.37 -10.63
CA MET A 54 12.09 -6.82 -9.74
C MET A 54 12.52 -6.84 -8.27
N LYS A 55 13.74 -7.28 -7.94
CA LYS A 55 14.21 -7.29 -6.55
C LYS A 55 14.26 -5.87 -5.97
N GLU A 56 14.79 -4.93 -6.75
CA GLU A 56 14.86 -3.52 -6.35
C GLU A 56 13.44 -2.98 -6.12
N HIS A 57 12.54 -3.22 -7.07
CA HIS A 57 11.15 -2.81 -6.95
C HIS A 57 10.46 -3.38 -5.70
N PHE A 58 10.53 -4.70 -5.48
CA PHE A 58 9.93 -5.35 -4.32
C PHE A 58 10.49 -4.78 -3.00
N SER A 59 11.80 -4.53 -2.93
CA SER A 59 12.39 -3.91 -1.73
C SER A 59 11.87 -2.50 -1.48
N LYS A 60 11.66 -1.72 -2.53
CA LYS A 60 11.15 -0.34 -2.44
C LYS A 60 9.67 -0.30 -2.08
N GLU A 61 8.90 -1.21 -2.66
CA GLU A 61 7.49 -1.37 -2.34
C GLU A 61 7.29 -1.79 -0.88
N GLU A 62 8.02 -2.80 -0.39
CA GLU A 62 7.95 -3.26 1.00
C GLU A 62 8.29 -2.14 1.99
N LEU A 63 9.31 -1.33 1.68
CA LEU A 63 9.66 -0.16 2.50
C LEU A 63 8.52 0.85 2.54
N TYR A 64 7.88 1.13 1.41
CA TYR A 64 6.72 2.02 1.36
C TYR A 64 5.53 1.46 2.14
N MET A 65 5.26 0.16 2.00
CA MET A 65 4.22 -0.55 2.75
C MET A 65 4.45 -0.46 4.26
N GLU A 66 5.69 -0.61 4.72
CA GLU A 66 6.08 -0.40 6.12
C GLU A 66 5.80 1.05 6.57
N GLN A 67 6.23 2.04 5.79
CA GLN A 67 6.01 3.47 6.10
C GLN A 67 4.53 3.84 6.25
N ILE A 68 3.66 3.27 5.41
CA ILE A 68 2.22 3.51 5.50
C ILE A 68 1.52 2.57 6.48
N GLY A 69 2.25 1.68 7.16
CA GLY A 69 1.70 0.70 8.11
C GLY A 69 0.69 -0.23 7.45
N TYR A 70 1.00 -0.74 6.26
CA TYR A 70 0.14 -1.63 5.51
C TYR A 70 -0.03 -2.98 6.24
N PRO A 71 -1.26 -3.41 6.55
CA PRO A 71 -1.50 -4.52 7.47
C PRO A 71 -1.14 -5.90 6.90
N ARG A 72 -1.02 -6.03 5.58
CA ARG A 72 -0.72 -7.31 4.91
C ARG A 72 0.71 -7.37 4.36
N LEU A 73 1.62 -6.57 4.92
CA LEU A 73 3.02 -6.52 4.48
C LEU A 73 3.67 -7.91 4.48
N GLU A 74 3.53 -8.67 5.56
CA GLU A 74 4.15 -9.99 5.66
C GLU A 74 3.65 -10.97 4.59
N GLU A 75 2.34 -10.97 4.31
CA GLU A 75 1.73 -11.79 3.26
C GLU A 75 2.23 -11.38 1.88
N HIS A 76 2.32 -10.08 1.62
CA HIS A 76 2.80 -9.53 0.35
C HIS A 76 4.29 -9.83 0.13
N SER A 77 5.13 -9.66 1.15
CA SER A 77 6.55 -10.04 1.11
C SER A 77 6.76 -11.53 0.86
N LYS A 78 5.84 -12.39 1.31
CA LYS A 78 5.89 -13.81 0.99
C LYS A 78 5.65 -14.05 -0.50
N ILE A 79 4.69 -13.35 -1.10
CA ILE A 79 4.44 -13.40 -2.55
C ILE A 79 5.71 -12.97 -3.32
N HIS A 80 6.37 -11.88 -2.92
CA HIS A 80 7.63 -11.45 -3.53
C HIS A 80 8.71 -12.54 -3.47
N LYS A 81 8.91 -13.13 -2.29
CA LYS A 81 9.88 -14.23 -2.12
C LYS A 81 9.55 -15.42 -3.01
N ASP A 82 8.27 -15.77 -3.12
CA ASP A 82 7.82 -16.87 -3.97
C ASP A 82 8.08 -16.57 -5.45
N ILE A 83 7.86 -15.34 -5.92
CA ILE A 83 8.18 -14.90 -7.29
C ILE A 83 9.69 -15.02 -7.55
N ILE A 84 10.53 -14.47 -6.65
CA ILE A 84 11.99 -14.50 -6.76
C ILE A 84 12.53 -15.93 -6.76
N ASN A 85 12.01 -16.79 -5.87
CA ASN A 85 12.39 -18.20 -5.80
C ASN A 85 12.00 -18.96 -7.06
N SER A 86 10.80 -18.70 -7.57
CA SER A 86 10.30 -19.36 -8.77
C SER A 86 11.13 -18.95 -9.99
N MET A 87 11.51 -17.67 -10.09
CA MET A 87 12.38 -17.19 -11.15
C MET A 87 13.80 -17.76 -11.06
N SER A 88 14.36 -17.84 -9.84
CA SER A 88 15.68 -18.44 -9.61
C SER A 88 15.69 -19.93 -10.00
N ASN A 89 14.61 -20.65 -9.67
CA ASN A 89 14.44 -22.04 -10.07
C ASN A 89 14.35 -22.19 -11.58
N LEU A 90 13.59 -21.33 -12.26
CA LEU A 90 13.50 -21.34 -13.72
C LEU A 90 14.88 -21.17 -14.36
N ILE A 91 15.64 -20.15 -13.96
CA ILE A 91 17.01 -19.92 -14.48
C ILE A 91 17.88 -21.17 -14.34
N ARG A 92 17.77 -21.90 -13.23
CA ARG A 92 18.55 -23.11 -12.94
C ARG A 92 18.10 -24.35 -13.72
N THR A 93 16.80 -24.53 -13.93
CA THR A 93 16.25 -25.75 -14.54
C THR A 93 16.18 -25.68 -16.07
N THR A 94 16.40 -24.50 -16.65
CA THR A 94 16.21 -24.29 -18.08
C THR A 94 17.31 -24.96 -18.90
N LYS A 95 16.94 -25.87 -19.81
CA LYS A 95 17.90 -26.70 -20.58
C LYS A 95 18.19 -26.12 -21.95
N ASN A 96 17.15 -25.67 -22.64
CA ASN A 96 17.22 -25.15 -24.00
C ASN A 96 16.60 -23.74 -24.10
N ILE A 97 16.74 -23.09 -25.25
CA ILE A 97 16.26 -21.71 -25.45
C ILE A 97 14.73 -21.60 -25.49
N ASN A 98 14.02 -22.63 -25.94
CA ASN A 98 12.55 -22.61 -25.99
C ASN A 98 11.97 -22.63 -24.58
N ASP A 99 12.51 -23.46 -23.70
CA ASP A 99 12.16 -23.46 -22.28
C ASP A 99 12.40 -22.05 -21.67
N MET A 100 13.50 -21.36 -22.02
CA MET A 100 13.78 -20.00 -21.53
C MET A 100 12.71 -18.99 -21.97
N LYS A 101 12.26 -19.11 -23.22
CA LYS A 101 11.24 -18.24 -23.82
C LYS A 101 9.89 -18.40 -23.12
N GLU A 102 9.45 -19.64 -22.94
CA GLU A 102 8.18 -19.96 -22.27
C GLU A 102 8.19 -19.46 -20.82
N ASN A 103 9.27 -19.75 -20.10
CA ASN A 103 9.46 -19.33 -18.72
C ASN A 103 9.45 -17.81 -18.56
N LEU A 104 10.10 -17.09 -19.47
CA LEU A 104 10.15 -15.62 -19.45
C LEU A 104 8.75 -15.01 -19.64
N VAL A 105 7.91 -15.59 -20.49
CA VAL A 105 6.51 -15.14 -20.67
C VAL A 105 5.71 -15.37 -19.39
N VAL A 106 5.84 -16.54 -18.76
CA VAL A 106 5.14 -16.85 -17.51
C VAL A 106 5.53 -15.86 -16.40
N ILE A 107 6.82 -15.58 -16.23
CA ILE A 107 7.31 -14.61 -15.25
C ILE A 107 6.70 -13.21 -15.53
N ALA A 108 6.83 -12.74 -16.77
CA ALA A 108 6.40 -11.40 -17.14
C ALA A 108 4.89 -11.20 -16.99
N GLU A 109 4.07 -12.13 -17.47
CA GLU A 109 2.62 -11.99 -17.47
C GLU A 109 2.01 -12.38 -16.12
N ARG A 110 2.30 -13.59 -15.63
CA ARG A 110 1.60 -14.16 -14.49
C ARG A 110 2.17 -13.70 -13.16
N TRP A 111 3.49 -13.60 -13.03
CA TRP A 111 4.08 -13.27 -11.73
C TRP A 111 4.23 -11.79 -11.50
N LEU A 112 4.52 -11.01 -12.54
CA LEU A 112 4.72 -9.59 -12.38
C LEU A 112 3.44 -8.79 -12.65
N ILE A 113 2.86 -8.93 -13.84
CA ILE A 113 1.71 -8.08 -14.19
C ILE A 113 0.49 -8.45 -13.36
N GLU A 114 0.12 -9.73 -13.24
CA GLU A 114 -1.02 -10.08 -12.37
C GLU A 114 -0.77 -9.68 -10.91
N HIS A 115 0.47 -9.74 -10.43
CA HIS A 115 0.81 -9.26 -9.09
C HIS A 115 0.51 -7.78 -8.92
N ILE A 116 1.01 -6.92 -9.81
CA ILE A 116 0.74 -5.48 -9.80
C ILE A 116 -0.77 -5.21 -9.85
N LEU A 117 -1.46 -5.92 -10.74
CA LEU A 117 -2.89 -5.71 -10.97
C LEU A 117 -3.80 -6.21 -9.85
N GLN A 118 -3.35 -7.15 -9.03
CA GLN A 118 -4.19 -7.82 -8.02
C GLN A 118 -3.74 -7.59 -6.58
N ASN A 119 -2.47 -7.24 -6.34
CA ASN A 119 -1.89 -7.08 -5.01
C ASN A 119 -1.51 -5.63 -4.77
N ASP A 120 -0.73 -5.02 -5.65
CA ASP A 120 -0.13 -3.69 -5.42
C ASP A 120 -1.21 -2.61 -5.40
N VAL A 121 -2.24 -2.75 -6.25
CA VAL A 121 -3.42 -1.86 -6.23
C VAL A 121 -4.12 -1.78 -4.86
N LYS A 122 -4.01 -2.81 -4.01
CA LYS A 122 -4.59 -2.81 -2.66
C LYS A 122 -3.83 -1.89 -1.70
N ILE A 123 -2.57 -1.58 -1.99
CA ILE A 123 -1.75 -0.63 -1.23
C ILE A 123 -2.36 0.77 -1.32
N GLU A 124 -2.85 1.18 -2.50
CA GLU A 124 -3.54 2.46 -2.65
C GLU A 124 -4.89 2.49 -1.92
N GLU A 125 -5.64 1.39 -1.97
CA GLU A 125 -6.88 1.28 -1.21
C GLU A 125 -6.63 1.53 0.28
N TRP A 126 -5.59 0.90 0.83
CA TRP A 126 -5.16 1.13 2.21
C TRP A 126 -4.72 2.58 2.46
N ARG A 127 -3.86 3.15 1.60
CA ARG A 127 -3.39 4.53 1.72
C ARG A 127 -4.56 5.51 1.80
N ARG A 128 -5.54 5.36 0.90
CA ARG A 128 -6.75 6.18 0.85
C ARG A 128 -7.60 6.01 2.12
N LEU A 129 -7.82 4.78 2.58
CA LEU A 129 -8.58 4.52 3.80
C LEU A 129 -7.91 5.14 5.03
N LYS A 130 -6.59 5.02 5.15
CA LYS A 130 -5.81 5.63 6.23
C LYS A 130 -5.95 7.16 6.23
N ALA A 131 -5.84 7.79 5.06
CA ALA A 131 -6.04 9.24 4.92
C ALA A 131 -7.45 9.69 5.34
N ILE A 132 -8.49 8.97 4.93
CA ILE A 132 -9.88 9.26 5.31
C ILE A 132 -10.08 9.12 6.82
N ASN A 133 -9.52 8.08 7.44
CA ASN A 133 -9.65 7.86 8.88
C ASN A 133 -8.95 8.96 9.68
N ILE A 134 -7.76 9.38 9.28
CA ILE A 134 -7.05 10.52 9.89
C ILE A 134 -7.90 11.79 9.79
N GLN A 135 -8.47 12.10 8.62
CA GLN A 135 -9.35 13.27 8.47
C GLN A 135 -10.61 13.18 9.34
N LYS A 136 -11.21 11.99 9.47
CA LYS A 136 -12.38 11.79 10.34
C LYS A 136 -12.03 12.00 11.81
N ASP A 137 -10.86 11.52 12.24
CA ASP A 137 -10.43 11.67 13.63
C ASP A 137 -10.05 13.12 13.96
N LEU A 138 -9.37 13.83 13.04
CA LEU A 138 -9.15 15.27 13.16
C LEU A 138 -10.48 16.06 13.28
N LYS A 139 -11.46 15.75 12.43
CA LYS A 139 -12.80 16.37 12.51
C LYS A 139 -13.54 16.04 13.79
N LYS A 140 -13.36 14.85 14.37
CA LYS A 140 -13.95 14.50 15.68
C LYS A 140 -13.35 15.33 16.81
N ASP A 141 -12.05 15.61 16.77
CA ASP A 141 -11.36 16.39 17.79
C ASP A 141 -11.69 17.89 17.74
N GLU A 142 -12.10 18.40 16.58
CA GLU A 142 -12.63 19.77 16.42
C GLU A 142 -14.00 19.97 17.06
N ILE A 143 -14.83 18.91 17.17
CA ILE A 143 -16.15 19.03 17.80
C ILE A 143 -16.00 19.37 19.28
N LYS A 144 -16.49 20.56 19.64
CA LYS A 144 -16.59 21.02 21.04
C LYS A 144 -18.01 20.86 21.54
N TYR A 145 -18.12 20.37 22.77
CA TYR A 145 -19.38 20.28 23.49
C TYR A 145 -19.39 21.33 24.60
N GLU A 146 -20.48 22.08 24.68
CA GLU A 146 -20.66 23.11 25.69
C GLU A 146 -21.23 22.51 26.97
N TYR A 147 -20.51 22.74 28.07
CA TYR A 147 -20.92 22.33 29.42
C TYR A 147 -20.97 23.54 30.34
N VAL A 148 -21.83 23.47 31.35
CA VAL A 148 -22.04 24.53 32.35
C VAL A 148 -21.86 23.98 33.78
N CYS A 149 -21.62 24.89 34.73
CA CYS A 149 -21.56 24.62 36.16
C CYS A 149 -22.24 25.76 36.93
N GLY A 150 -22.22 25.76 38.26
CA GLY A 150 -22.78 26.84 39.08
C GLY A 150 -22.04 28.18 39.03
N CYS A 151 -20.98 28.33 38.23
CA CYS A 151 -20.33 29.62 38.03
C CYS A 151 -21.15 30.49 37.07
N GLN A 152 -21.32 31.77 37.41
CA GLN A 152 -22.05 32.72 36.56
C GLN A 152 -21.38 32.88 35.19
N ASN A 153 -22.16 32.69 34.12
CA ASN A 153 -21.74 32.84 32.71
C ASN A 153 -20.53 31.98 32.28
N LYS A 154 -20.18 30.91 33.00
CA LYS A 154 -19.06 30.04 32.64
C LYS A 154 -19.51 28.94 31.68
N ILE A 155 -18.88 28.87 30.51
CA ILE A 155 -19.01 27.77 29.55
C ILE A 155 -17.68 26.99 29.50
N HIS A 156 -17.79 25.67 29.57
CA HIS A 156 -16.68 24.72 29.41
C HIS A 156 -16.79 24.07 28.03
N ASN A 157 -15.86 24.41 27.14
CA ASN A 157 -15.75 23.78 25.83
C ASN A 157 -14.87 22.54 25.95
N ILE A 158 -15.49 21.38 26.03
CA ILE A 158 -14.77 20.11 26.16
C ILE A 158 -14.68 19.40 24.81
N SER A 159 -13.59 18.65 24.60
CA SER A 159 -13.45 17.82 23.40
C SER A 159 -14.43 16.65 23.41
N LYS A 160 -14.69 16.08 22.23
CA LYS A 160 -15.48 14.86 22.08
C LYS A 160 -15.00 13.72 22.99
N THR A 161 -13.68 13.52 23.11
CA THR A 161 -13.11 12.50 23.98
C THR A 161 -13.50 12.67 25.45
N ILE A 162 -13.56 13.90 25.95
CA ILE A 162 -13.99 14.18 27.33
C ILE A 162 -15.51 14.04 27.44
N HIS A 163 -16.27 14.51 26.45
CA HIS A 163 -17.72 14.33 26.36
C HIS A 163 -18.13 12.85 26.43
N ASP A 164 -17.53 11.99 25.61
CA ASP A 164 -17.81 10.55 25.57
C ASP A 164 -17.49 9.87 26.92
N ARG A 165 -16.41 10.30 27.59
CA ARG A 165 -16.09 9.82 28.95
C ARG A 165 -17.15 10.22 29.97
N ILE A 166 -17.68 11.44 29.89
CA ILE A 166 -18.76 11.90 30.76
C ILE A 166 -20.02 11.04 30.53
N LEU A 167 -20.36 10.74 29.28
CA LEU A 167 -21.48 9.84 28.94
C LEU A 167 -21.27 8.40 29.47
N GLN A 168 -20.01 7.94 29.54
CA GLN A 168 -19.64 6.66 30.16
C GLN A 168 -19.59 6.72 31.71
N GLY A 169 -20.04 7.82 32.31
CA GLY A 169 -20.14 7.97 33.76
C GLY A 169 -18.89 8.53 34.45
N LYS A 170 -17.85 8.96 33.72
CA LYS A 170 -16.74 9.70 34.33
C LYS A 170 -17.19 11.08 34.79
N LYS A 171 -16.81 11.43 36.01
CA LYS A 171 -17.16 12.70 36.64
C LYS A 171 -16.05 13.72 36.41
N TYR A 172 -16.42 14.89 35.89
CA TYR A 172 -15.54 16.05 35.71
C TYR A 172 -16.13 17.24 36.47
N SER A 173 -15.30 17.97 37.21
CA SER A 173 -15.72 19.14 37.99
C SER A 173 -15.07 20.43 37.49
N CYS A 174 -15.75 21.54 37.72
CA CYS A 174 -15.21 22.87 37.47
C CYS A 174 -14.07 23.18 38.45
N SER A 175 -12.94 23.69 37.96
CA SER A 175 -11.80 24.06 38.80
C SER A 175 -12.04 25.25 39.74
N ILE A 176 -13.16 25.95 39.59
CA ILE A 176 -13.50 27.15 40.38
C ILE A 176 -14.50 26.80 41.49
N CYS A 177 -15.66 26.23 41.14
CA CYS A 177 -16.72 25.92 42.11
C CYS A 177 -16.73 24.46 42.57
N ASN A 178 -15.86 23.61 42.02
CA ASN A 178 -15.76 22.17 42.26
C ASN A 178 -17.06 21.35 41.99
N GLN A 179 -18.08 21.98 41.39
CA GLN A 179 -19.30 21.30 40.98
C GLN A 179 -19.09 20.49 39.70
N LEU A 180 -19.84 19.39 39.56
CA LEU A 180 -19.85 18.61 38.32
C LEU A 180 -20.35 19.45 37.15
N ILE A 181 -19.62 19.42 36.05
CA ILE A 181 -20.06 20.07 34.82
C ILE A 181 -21.21 19.26 34.20
N LYS A 182 -22.22 19.95 33.67
CA LYS A 182 -23.39 19.35 33.02
C LYS A 182 -23.50 19.85 31.58
N ILE A 183 -24.07 19.05 30.68
CA ILE A 183 -24.26 19.48 29.30
C ILE A 183 -25.14 20.73 29.28
N LYS A 184 -24.78 21.72 28.45
CA LYS A 184 -25.59 22.91 28.27
C LYS A 184 -26.80 22.52 27.43
N ASP A 185 -27.97 22.40 28.06
CA ASP A 185 -29.22 22.20 27.34
C ASP A 185 -29.47 23.37 26.37
N ARG A 186 -29.94 23.06 25.16
CA ARG A 186 -30.27 24.04 24.12
C ARG A 186 -31.63 24.67 24.36
#